data_AF-A0A9X4KEV1-F1
#
_entry.id   AF-A0A9X4KEV1-F1
#
_cell.length_a   1.000
_cell.length_b   1.000
_cell.length_c   1.000
_cell.angle_alpha   90.00
_cell.angle_beta   90.00
_cell.angle_gamma   90.00
#
_symmetry.space_group_name_H-M   'P 1'
#
loop_
_entity.id
_entity.type
_entity.pdbx_description
1 polymer ?
#
loop_
_entity_poly.entity_id
_entity_poly.type
_entity_poly.pdbx_seq_one_letter_code
_entity_poly.pdbx_strand_id
1 'polypeptide(L)'
;MGDVSGDGKDDAVVFNGDGSWQVAVSNGNGFNTPSTWTTGHGAGSSSQLLADVNGDGKQDALVFFGSSGNWYAALSNGAGFGGYSLWVSGHGAGSTTQLAGDVNGDGKADAVAYRSGTGEWSAALSTGSAFGTPAVWASSFGAGTSRQFLGDANGDGKADAIAFDGTAGNWYRALSGGASFGPSSLWTAGHGAGSLHQLVGDSNADGYADPFVVFNGDVNGDALPGDWYARLYSKYAGALDGYDFVMNTGFGSGATAVMQGNVNGDPDGFKASVAFEASTGTWKVQPYHATKANEQDTWSAWNIHYKPLTLGAYQQYDSGTTAVIDEHLATLADAKVDFLLLDQTNNIYVDDGYIFNRSVKVAGRIAAWNAAGGHRTIKYANAIGGVQWSHDPAHIEWEAGEIWSQFNDTSMGGPSNAFYLNGKPLLVIYCTPADRAAWESWTGSKTNTDRFTVRWAHSPSTAGTYGWEVRNGTIDDDEVMVVMPGWNNNKGATPVSRANGDYYALSGWEKVLQKNAEAADRYLEFL
;
A
#
# COMPACT_ATOMS: atom_id res chain seq x y z
N MET A 1 1.48 -23.59 2.78
CA MET A 1 1.30 -22.39 1.95
C MET A 1 2.52 -22.28 1.06
N GLY A 2 2.34 -21.84 -0.18
CA GLY A 2 3.44 -21.66 -1.13
C GLY A 2 2.93 -21.37 -2.53
N ASP A 3 3.63 -20.56 -3.30
CA ASP A 3 3.30 -20.27 -4.70
C ASP A 3 3.60 -21.49 -5.60
N VAL A 4 2.69 -22.46 -5.61
CA VAL A 4 2.81 -23.67 -6.44
C VAL A 4 2.22 -23.44 -7.82
N SER A 5 1.42 -22.39 -8.01
CA SER A 5 0.87 -21.98 -9.30
C SER A 5 1.85 -21.17 -10.16
N GLY A 6 2.78 -20.44 -9.53
CA GLY A 6 3.73 -19.52 -10.15
C GLY A 6 3.14 -18.15 -10.47
N ASP A 7 2.09 -17.74 -9.77
CA ASP A 7 1.36 -16.49 -10.04
C ASP A 7 1.75 -15.33 -9.11
N GLY A 8 2.80 -15.53 -8.32
CA GLY A 8 3.34 -14.60 -7.34
C GLY A 8 2.56 -14.56 -6.03
N LYS A 9 1.62 -15.49 -5.78
CA LYS A 9 0.81 -15.54 -4.56
C LYS A 9 0.89 -16.92 -3.93
N ASP A 10 1.00 -16.95 -2.61
CA ASP A 10 1.01 -18.22 -1.89
C ASP A 10 -0.36 -18.93 -1.96
N ASP A 11 -0.33 -20.19 -2.40
CA ASP A 11 -1.48 -21.07 -2.46
C ASP A 11 -1.64 -21.90 -1.18
N ALA A 12 -2.88 -22.32 -0.90
CA ALA A 12 -3.16 -23.25 0.18
C ALA A 12 -2.99 -24.70 -0.29
N VAL A 13 -2.08 -25.42 0.36
CA VAL A 13 -1.74 -26.80 0.01
C VAL A 13 -1.92 -27.69 1.23
N VAL A 14 -2.64 -28.79 1.05
CA VAL A 14 -2.91 -29.81 2.07
C VAL A 14 -2.34 -31.13 1.61
N PHE A 15 -1.49 -31.73 2.43
CA PHE A 15 -1.03 -33.10 2.29
C PHE A 15 -1.89 -34.02 3.15
N ASN A 16 -2.39 -35.11 2.57
CA ASN A 16 -3.08 -36.17 3.29
C ASN A 16 -2.17 -37.39 3.46
N GLY A 17 -2.35 -38.15 4.54
CA GLY A 17 -1.50 -39.29 4.88
C GLY A 17 -1.49 -40.44 3.85
N ASP A 18 -2.43 -40.44 2.91
CA ASP A 18 -2.47 -41.37 1.76
C ASP A 18 -1.56 -40.93 0.60
N GLY A 19 -0.86 -39.81 0.72
CA GLY A 19 -0.01 -39.24 -0.32
C GLY A 19 -0.75 -38.35 -1.31
N SER A 20 -2.01 -37.99 -1.04
CA SER A 20 -2.72 -37.01 -1.86
C SER A 20 -2.39 -35.57 -1.45
N TRP A 21 -2.17 -34.73 -2.47
CA TRP A 21 -1.91 -33.30 -2.30
C TRP A 21 -3.07 -32.51 -2.90
N GLN A 22 -3.77 -31.75 -2.07
CA GLN A 22 -4.87 -30.88 -2.48
C GLN A 22 -4.42 -29.43 -2.46
N VAL A 23 -4.67 -28.72 -3.55
CA VAL A 23 -4.26 -27.32 -3.72
C VAL A 23 -5.49 -26.47 -4.01
N ALA A 24 -5.60 -25.39 -3.25
CA ALA A 24 -6.54 -24.31 -3.44
C ALA A 24 -5.75 -23.08 -3.85
N VAL A 25 -5.77 -22.77 -5.15
CA VAL A 25 -5.00 -21.67 -5.74
C VAL A 25 -5.53 -20.33 -5.23
N SER A 26 -4.64 -19.43 -4.83
CA SER A 26 -4.98 -18.08 -4.40
C SER A 26 -5.47 -17.25 -5.59
N ASN A 27 -6.48 -16.42 -5.36
CA ASN A 27 -6.94 -15.44 -6.35
C ASN A 27 -6.71 -13.99 -5.89
N GLY A 28 -5.93 -13.80 -4.82
CA GLY A 28 -5.66 -12.50 -4.20
C GLY A 28 -6.77 -12.00 -3.27
N ASN A 29 -8.00 -12.54 -3.38
CA ASN A 29 -9.12 -12.21 -2.51
C ASN A 29 -9.55 -13.40 -1.60
N GLY A 30 -8.93 -14.55 -1.80
CA GLY A 30 -9.21 -15.81 -1.12
C GLY A 30 -8.63 -16.99 -1.89
N PHE A 31 -9.12 -18.19 -1.61
CA PHE A 31 -8.70 -19.42 -2.28
C PHE A 31 -9.82 -19.99 -3.15
N ASN A 32 -9.45 -20.49 -4.32
CA ASN A 32 -10.34 -21.25 -5.19
C ASN A 32 -10.73 -22.58 -4.54
N THR A 33 -11.73 -23.28 -5.10
CA THR A 33 -12.09 -24.62 -4.64
C THR A 33 -10.87 -25.55 -4.70
N PRO A 34 -10.53 -26.25 -3.60
CA PRO A 34 -9.39 -27.16 -3.59
C PRO A 34 -9.55 -28.28 -4.64
N SER A 35 -8.45 -28.63 -5.30
CA SER A 35 -8.37 -29.73 -6.27
C SER A 35 -7.17 -30.62 -5.99
N THR A 36 -7.27 -31.91 -6.28
CA THR A 36 -6.16 -32.85 -6.08
C THR A 36 -5.13 -32.70 -7.20
N TRP A 37 -3.91 -32.32 -6.85
CA TRP A 37 -2.80 -32.10 -7.79
C TRP A 37 -1.92 -33.34 -8.00
N THR A 38 -1.82 -34.23 -7.00
CA THR A 38 -1.18 -35.55 -7.16
C THR A 38 -1.67 -36.53 -6.09
N THR A 39 -1.40 -37.82 -6.31
CA THR A 39 -1.76 -38.92 -5.40
C THR A 39 -0.60 -39.89 -5.21
N GLY A 40 -0.53 -40.52 -4.03
CA GLY A 40 0.51 -41.48 -3.66
C GLY A 40 1.90 -40.88 -3.39
N HIS A 41 2.15 -39.62 -3.74
CA HIS A 41 3.43 -38.94 -3.48
C HIS A 41 3.62 -38.70 -1.99
N GLY A 42 4.52 -39.47 -1.37
CA GLY A 42 4.85 -39.34 0.04
C GLY A 42 3.97 -40.12 1.01
N ALA A 43 3.19 -41.11 0.56
CA ALA A 43 2.48 -42.00 1.48
C ALA A 43 3.48 -42.64 2.47
N GLY A 44 3.29 -42.40 3.77
CA GLY A 44 4.20 -42.85 4.83
C GLY A 44 5.50 -42.02 4.99
N SER A 45 5.62 -40.88 4.34
CA SER A 45 6.72 -39.94 4.56
C SER A 45 6.62 -39.27 5.93
N SER A 46 7.76 -38.87 6.50
CA SER A 46 7.85 -38.26 7.82
C SER A 46 7.90 -36.73 7.77
N SER A 47 8.19 -36.13 6.61
CA SER A 47 8.15 -34.68 6.42
C SER A 47 7.77 -34.34 4.98
N GLN A 48 7.08 -33.22 4.82
CA GLN A 48 6.55 -32.71 3.56
C GLN A 48 6.85 -31.21 3.47
N LEU A 49 7.35 -30.76 2.32
CA LEU A 49 7.83 -29.40 2.10
C LEU A 49 7.37 -28.90 0.73
N LEU A 50 7.31 -27.59 0.58
CA LEU A 50 7.17 -26.90 -0.70
C LEU A 50 8.38 -26.00 -0.91
N ALA A 51 9.03 -26.11 -2.07
CA ALA A 51 10.15 -25.24 -2.45
C ALA A 51 10.41 -25.34 -3.97
N ASP A 52 10.85 -24.25 -4.58
CA ASP A 52 11.22 -24.23 -6.01
C ASP A 52 12.59 -24.89 -6.20
N VAL A 53 12.60 -26.21 -6.42
CA VAL A 53 13.87 -26.97 -6.52
C VAL A 53 14.41 -27.00 -7.94
N ASN A 54 13.62 -26.55 -8.93
CA ASN A 54 14.03 -26.53 -10.33
C ASN A 54 14.41 -25.13 -10.85
N GLY A 55 14.04 -24.07 -10.12
CA GLY A 55 14.32 -22.67 -10.43
C GLY A 55 13.36 -22.08 -11.46
N ASP A 56 12.14 -22.61 -11.59
CA ASP A 56 11.14 -22.16 -12.56
C ASP A 56 10.12 -21.16 -12.00
N GLY A 57 10.31 -20.74 -10.75
CA GLY A 57 9.46 -19.79 -10.03
C GLY A 57 8.23 -20.43 -9.39
N LYS A 58 8.08 -21.76 -9.43
CA LYS A 58 6.97 -22.48 -8.79
C LYS A 58 7.50 -23.38 -7.68
N GLN A 59 6.83 -23.39 -6.54
CA GLN A 59 7.18 -24.33 -5.50
C GLN A 59 6.76 -25.77 -5.87
N ASP A 60 7.69 -26.70 -5.72
CA ASP A 60 7.52 -28.13 -5.99
C ASP A 60 7.19 -28.90 -4.70
N ALA A 61 6.54 -30.06 -4.84
CA ALA A 61 6.21 -30.91 -3.69
C ALA A 61 7.36 -31.86 -3.34
N LEU A 62 7.95 -31.68 -2.16
CA LEU A 62 9.01 -32.52 -1.62
C LEU A 62 8.51 -33.40 -0.46
N VAL A 63 9.01 -34.62 -0.41
CA VAL A 63 8.72 -35.56 0.69
C VAL A 63 10.00 -36.24 1.16
N PHE A 64 10.08 -36.46 2.46
CA PHE A 64 11.24 -37.05 3.12
C PHE A 64 10.86 -38.28 3.95
N PHE A 65 11.67 -39.34 3.84
CA PHE A 65 11.52 -40.57 4.61
C PHE A 65 12.66 -40.71 5.63
N GLY A 66 12.35 -40.49 6.91
CA GLY A 66 13.35 -40.37 7.98
C GLY A 66 14.24 -41.59 8.24
N SER A 67 13.73 -42.80 8.00
CA SER A 67 14.50 -44.04 8.22
C SER A 67 15.57 -44.27 7.16
N SER A 68 15.28 -43.92 5.89
CA SER A 68 16.21 -44.09 4.76
C SER A 68 16.97 -42.83 4.40
N GLY A 69 16.51 -41.66 4.82
CA GLY A 69 17.03 -40.38 4.35
C GLY A 69 16.69 -40.10 2.88
N ASN A 70 15.62 -40.71 2.35
CA ASN A 70 15.24 -40.53 0.96
C ASN A 70 14.39 -39.26 0.79
N TRP A 71 14.74 -38.47 -0.21
CA TRP A 71 13.99 -37.30 -0.66
C TRP A 71 13.41 -37.58 -2.04
N TYR A 72 12.10 -37.38 -2.20
CA TYR A 72 11.42 -37.42 -3.49
C TYR A 72 10.85 -36.04 -3.81
N ALA A 73 10.89 -35.66 -5.08
CA ALA A 73 10.26 -34.43 -5.56
C ALA A 73 9.22 -34.73 -6.64
N ALA A 74 8.13 -33.98 -6.63
CA ALA A 74 7.15 -33.89 -7.71
C ALA A 74 7.10 -32.42 -8.17
N LEU A 75 7.54 -32.16 -9.40
CA LEU A 75 7.65 -30.79 -9.90
C LEU A 75 6.27 -30.21 -10.21
N SER A 76 6.05 -28.94 -9.87
CA SER A 76 4.83 -28.22 -10.25
C SER A 76 4.89 -27.80 -11.71
N ASN A 77 3.73 -27.81 -12.38
CA ASN A 77 3.54 -27.17 -13.69
C ASN A 77 2.57 -25.97 -13.63
N GLY A 78 2.19 -25.54 -12.43
CA GLY A 78 1.25 -24.44 -12.19
C GLY A 78 -0.23 -24.86 -12.13
N ALA A 79 -0.54 -26.10 -12.50
CA ALA A 79 -1.90 -26.66 -12.45
C ALA A 79 -1.95 -28.06 -11.81
N GLY A 80 -0.81 -28.61 -11.39
CA GLY A 80 -0.67 -29.94 -10.85
C GLY A 80 0.80 -30.26 -10.55
N PHE A 81 1.02 -31.28 -9.72
CA PHE A 81 2.35 -31.85 -9.53
C PHE A 81 2.55 -33.02 -10.49
N GLY A 82 3.67 -33.04 -11.19
CA GLY A 82 4.05 -34.09 -12.14
C GLY A 82 4.37 -35.43 -11.46
N GLY A 83 4.97 -36.34 -12.23
CA GLY A 83 5.47 -37.60 -11.68
C GLY A 83 6.57 -37.36 -10.63
N TYR A 84 6.54 -38.11 -9.53
CA TYR A 84 7.55 -38.01 -8.48
C TYR A 84 8.70 -38.99 -8.69
N SER A 85 9.91 -38.60 -8.29
CA SER A 85 11.11 -39.43 -8.39
C SER A 85 12.05 -39.22 -7.21
N LEU A 86 12.93 -40.20 -6.96
CA LEU A 86 13.93 -40.11 -5.91
C LEU A 86 15.02 -39.12 -6.34
N TRP A 87 15.20 -38.04 -5.58
CA TRP A 87 16.17 -36.99 -5.86
C TRP A 87 17.50 -37.18 -5.11
N VAL A 88 17.46 -37.75 -3.90
CA VAL A 88 18.65 -38.22 -3.17
C VAL A 88 18.28 -39.28 -2.15
N SER A 89 19.21 -40.21 -1.89
CA SER A 89 19.09 -41.25 -0.87
C SER A 89 20.09 -41.03 0.26
N GLY A 90 19.71 -41.37 1.49
CA GLY A 90 20.59 -41.29 2.67
C GLY A 90 20.80 -39.88 3.24
N HIS A 91 20.35 -38.82 2.56
CA HIS A 91 20.55 -37.45 3.03
C HIS A 91 19.70 -37.18 4.27
N GLY A 92 20.35 -36.94 5.42
CA GLY A 92 19.65 -36.63 6.66
C GLY A 92 18.94 -37.83 7.29
N ALA A 93 19.33 -39.07 7.00
CA ALA A 93 18.81 -40.23 7.73
C ALA A 93 18.98 -40.04 9.24
N GLY A 94 17.87 -40.20 10.00
CA GLY A 94 17.82 -39.93 11.44
C GLY A 94 17.94 -38.46 11.86
N SER A 95 17.86 -37.50 10.93
CA SER A 95 17.80 -36.07 11.25
C SER A 95 16.45 -35.69 11.88
N THR A 96 16.46 -34.65 12.70
CA THR A 96 15.28 -34.20 13.45
C THR A 96 14.47 -33.16 12.72
N THR A 97 15.11 -32.38 11.84
CA THR A 97 14.44 -31.32 11.08
C THR A 97 14.90 -31.37 9.62
N GLN A 98 13.97 -31.12 8.70
CA GLN A 98 14.21 -31.07 7.26
C GLN A 98 13.67 -29.76 6.73
N LEU A 99 14.45 -29.10 5.91
CA LEU A 99 14.21 -27.76 5.36
C LEU A 99 14.55 -27.76 3.88
N ALA A 100 13.99 -26.83 3.12
CA ALA A 100 14.37 -26.57 1.75
C ALA A 100 14.44 -25.06 1.50
N GLY A 101 15.48 -24.60 0.82
CA GLY A 101 15.73 -23.19 0.52
C GLY A 101 17.04 -23.00 -0.22
N ASP A 102 17.17 -21.90 -0.97
CA ASP A 102 18.35 -21.61 -1.79
C ASP A 102 19.52 -21.18 -0.90
N VAL A 103 20.32 -22.15 -0.43
CA VAL A 103 21.44 -21.85 0.47
C VAL A 103 22.70 -21.50 -0.30
N ASN A 104 22.75 -21.74 -1.61
CA ASN A 104 23.92 -21.46 -2.44
C ASN A 104 23.82 -20.15 -3.26
N GLY A 105 22.61 -19.62 -3.43
CA GLY A 105 22.29 -18.39 -4.18
C GLY A 105 22.16 -18.61 -5.68
N ASP A 106 21.84 -19.82 -6.15
CA ASP A 106 21.72 -20.16 -7.57
C ASP A 106 20.28 -20.08 -8.12
N GLY A 107 19.34 -19.66 -7.27
CA GLY A 107 17.93 -19.53 -7.59
C GLY A 107 17.14 -20.83 -7.44
N LYS A 108 17.72 -21.91 -6.90
CA LYS A 108 17.03 -23.18 -6.65
C LYS A 108 17.10 -23.54 -5.18
N ALA A 109 16.00 -24.05 -4.65
CA ALA A 109 15.97 -24.55 -3.31
C ALA A 109 16.77 -25.85 -3.16
N ASP A 110 17.65 -25.87 -2.16
CA ASP A 110 18.47 -27.02 -1.80
C ASP A 110 17.81 -27.81 -0.66
N ALA A 111 18.09 -29.12 -0.57
CA ALA A 111 17.65 -29.91 0.57
C ALA A 111 18.59 -29.72 1.76
N VAL A 112 18.06 -29.40 2.93
CA VAL A 112 18.83 -29.21 4.17
C VAL A 112 18.28 -30.09 5.29
N ALA A 113 19.17 -30.72 6.05
CA ALA A 113 18.84 -31.58 7.17
C ALA A 113 19.59 -31.13 8.44
N TYR A 114 18.90 -31.18 9.58
CA TYR A 114 19.44 -30.77 10.87
C TYR A 114 19.31 -31.87 11.93
N ARG A 115 20.37 -32.07 12.73
CA ARG A 115 20.44 -33.04 13.84
C ARG A 115 20.55 -32.31 15.18
N SER A 116 19.47 -32.29 15.96
CA SER A 116 19.41 -31.56 17.23
C SER A 116 20.43 -32.00 18.28
N GLY A 117 20.79 -33.28 18.30
CA GLY A 117 21.75 -33.83 19.27
C GLY A 117 23.20 -33.36 19.05
N THR A 118 23.57 -33.02 17.82
CA THR A 118 24.95 -32.60 17.47
C THR A 118 25.03 -31.15 16.98
N GLY A 119 23.89 -30.51 16.68
CA GLY A 119 23.87 -29.22 16.01
C GLY A 119 24.41 -29.28 14.58
N GLU A 120 24.34 -30.46 13.94
CA GLU A 120 24.86 -30.65 12.58
C GLU A 120 23.81 -30.25 11.56
N TRP A 121 24.22 -29.41 10.61
CA TRP A 121 23.48 -29.01 9.42
C TRP A 121 24.18 -29.61 8.21
N SER A 122 23.46 -30.37 7.39
CA SER A 122 23.95 -30.84 6.09
C SER A 122 23.05 -30.34 4.97
N ALA A 123 23.64 -30.06 3.80
CA ALA A 123 22.90 -29.67 2.61
C ALA A 123 23.26 -30.58 1.44
N ALA A 124 22.27 -30.80 0.56
CA ALA A 124 22.42 -31.45 -0.73
C ALA A 124 21.89 -30.49 -1.80
N LEU A 125 22.80 -29.92 -2.59
CA LEU A 125 22.48 -28.83 -3.51
C LEU A 125 21.61 -29.30 -4.67
N SER A 126 20.63 -28.51 -5.07
CA SER A 126 19.81 -28.83 -6.23
C SER A 126 20.56 -28.62 -7.54
N THR A 127 20.37 -29.53 -8.47
CA THR A 127 20.82 -29.38 -9.86
C THR A 127 19.70 -28.88 -10.77
N GLY A 128 18.46 -28.85 -10.26
CA GLY A 128 17.23 -28.63 -11.01
C GLY A 128 16.52 -29.92 -11.45
N SER A 129 17.15 -31.07 -11.27
CA SER A 129 16.54 -32.39 -11.57
C SER A 129 16.84 -33.49 -10.54
N ALA A 130 17.73 -33.21 -9.59
CA ALA A 130 18.14 -34.09 -8.51
C ALA A 130 18.92 -33.25 -7.46
N PHE A 131 19.08 -33.79 -6.25
CA PHE A 131 20.02 -33.21 -5.29
C PHE A 131 21.39 -33.87 -5.42
N GLY A 132 22.44 -33.06 -5.29
CA GLY A 132 23.84 -33.49 -5.34
C GLY A 132 24.26 -34.32 -4.13
N THR A 133 25.56 -34.60 -4.03
CA THR A 133 26.12 -35.30 -2.87
C THR A 133 25.96 -34.47 -1.61
N PRO A 134 25.36 -35.00 -0.53
CA PRO A 134 25.23 -34.26 0.72
C PRO A 134 26.57 -33.95 1.35
N ALA A 135 26.69 -32.75 1.92
CA ALA A 135 27.85 -32.31 2.68
C ALA A 135 27.42 -31.71 4.01
N VAL A 136 28.26 -31.83 5.04
CA VAL A 136 28.07 -31.11 6.30
C VAL A 136 28.47 -29.66 6.10
N TRP A 137 27.53 -28.74 6.35
CA TRP A 137 27.68 -27.31 6.17
C TRP A 137 27.97 -26.56 7.48
N ALA A 138 27.53 -27.11 8.60
CA ALA A 138 27.94 -26.67 9.93
C ALA A 138 27.82 -27.81 10.95
N SER A 139 28.64 -27.74 11.99
CA SER A 139 28.58 -28.62 13.15
C SER A 139 28.44 -27.79 14.42
N SER A 140 27.72 -28.31 15.42
CA SER A 140 27.54 -27.65 16.72
C SER A 140 26.80 -26.30 16.67
N PHE A 141 26.09 -26.01 15.57
CA PHE A 141 25.24 -24.83 15.50
C PHE A 141 23.81 -25.18 15.91
N GLY A 142 23.34 -24.55 16.98
CA GLY A 142 21.96 -24.71 17.45
C GLY A 142 21.70 -26.01 18.21
N ALA A 143 22.73 -26.75 18.64
CA ALA A 143 22.54 -27.99 19.41
C ALA A 143 21.60 -27.75 20.62
N GLY A 144 20.53 -28.55 20.72
CA GLY A 144 19.51 -28.41 21.76
C GLY A 144 18.50 -27.27 21.59
N THR A 145 18.55 -26.49 20.50
CA THR A 145 17.51 -25.49 20.19
C THR A 145 16.19 -26.15 19.80
N SER A 146 15.08 -25.45 20.02
CA SER A 146 13.75 -26.02 19.85
C SER A 146 13.23 -25.99 18.42
N ARG A 147 13.65 -25.01 17.60
CA ARG A 147 13.22 -24.90 16.20
C ARG A 147 14.32 -24.40 15.28
N GLN A 148 14.22 -24.76 14.01
CA GLN A 148 15.20 -24.46 12.98
C GLN A 148 14.49 -23.94 11.73
N PHE A 149 15.11 -22.97 11.08
CA PHE A 149 14.58 -22.28 9.92
C PHE A 149 15.69 -22.00 8.90
N LEU A 150 15.25 -21.67 7.68
CA LEU A 150 16.05 -21.07 6.64
C LEU A 150 15.44 -19.71 6.28
N GLY A 151 16.28 -18.72 5.99
CA GLY A 151 15.84 -17.40 5.52
C GLY A 151 17.02 -16.46 5.28
N ASP A 152 16.89 -15.55 4.32
CA ASP A 152 17.94 -14.57 3.97
C ASP A 152 18.01 -13.45 5.01
N ALA A 153 18.76 -13.65 6.10
CA ALA A 153 18.79 -12.71 7.21
C ALA A 153 19.78 -11.54 6.99
N ASN A 154 20.50 -11.53 5.87
CA ASN A 154 21.49 -10.50 5.53
C ASN A 154 21.26 -9.84 4.15
N GLY A 155 20.22 -10.23 3.42
CA GLY A 155 19.81 -9.66 2.14
C GLY A 155 20.77 -10.00 0.99
N ASP A 156 21.53 -11.09 1.09
CA ASP A 156 22.52 -11.47 0.08
C ASP A 156 22.00 -12.45 -0.98
N GLY A 157 20.72 -12.79 -0.91
CA GLY A 157 20.04 -13.71 -1.81
C GLY A 157 20.21 -15.17 -1.44
N LYS A 158 20.82 -15.51 -0.29
CA LYS A 158 21.00 -16.88 0.18
C LYS A 158 20.25 -17.11 1.47
N ALA A 159 19.65 -18.28 1.59
CA ALA A 159 19.04 -18.72 2.83
C ALA A 159 20.11 -19.03 3.88
N ASP A 160 20.06 -18.31 5.01
CA ASP A 160 20.90 -18.54 6.18
C ASP A 160 20.29 -19.61 7.10
N ALA A 161 21.14 -20.32 7.84
CA ALA A 161 20.68 -21.25 8.86
C ALA A 161 20.30 -20.49 10.14
N ILE A 162 19.09 -20.71 10.64
CA ILE A 162 18.54 -20.02 11.82
C ILE A 162 18.08 -21.04 12.86
N ALA A 163 18.39 -20.79 14.13
CA ALA A 163 18.06 -21.66 15.24
C ALA A 163 17.39 -20.85 16.38
N PHE A 164 16.25 -21.32 16.87
CA PHE A 164 15.49 -20.70 17.95
C PHE A 164 15.56 -21.52 19.24
N ASP A 165 16.07 -20.91 20.30
CA ASP A 165 16.06 -21.42 21.67
C ASP A 165 14.78 -20.97 22.39
N GLY A 166 13.81 -21.87 22.50
CA GLY A 166 12.55 -21.59 23.18
C GLY A 166 12.63 -21.42 24.70
N THR A 167 13.71 -21.82 25.36
CA THR A 167 13.87 -21.60 26.82
C THR A 167 14.16 -20.12 27.10
N ALA A 168 15.09 -19.53 26.35
CA ALA A 168 15.44 -18.12 26.50
C ALA A 168 14.69 -17.20 25.54
N GLY A 169 14.02 -17.72 24.52
CA GLY A 169 13.47 -16.93 23.42
C GLY A 169 14.54 -16.36 22.49
N ASN A 170 15.73 -16.97 22.43
CA ASN A 170 16.85 -16.45 21.64
C ASN A 170 16.83 -17.01 20.22
N TRP A 171 17.15 -16.17 19.25
CA TRP A 171 17.37 -16.56 17.86
C TRP A 171 18.85 -16.43 17.54
N TYR A 172 19.42 -17.45 16.92
CA TYR A 172 20.78 -17.46 16.42
C TYR A 172 20.75 -17.67 14.91
N ARG A 173 21.72 -17.09 14.21
CA ARG A 173 21.89 -17.31 12.76
C ARG A 173 23.33 -17.63 12.41
N ALA A 174 23.52 -18.45 11.39
CA ALA A 174 24.80 -18.74 10.76
C ALA A 174 24.66 -18.43 9.27
N LEU A 175 25.37 -17.39 8.80
CA LEU A 175 25.21 -16.88 7.45
C LEU A 175 25.71 -17.88 6.41
N SER A 176 25.01 -18.02 5.28
CA SER A 176 25.45 -18.89 4.20
C SER A 176 26.59 -18.26 3.39
N GLY A 177 27.71 -18.97 3.30
CA GLY A 177 28.79 -18.62 2.37
C GLY A 177 28.56 -19.13 0.94
N GLY A 178 27.48 -19.89 0.70
CA GLY A 178 27.19 -20.57 -0.56
C GLY A 178 27.80 -21.98 -0.70
N ALA A 179 28.61 -22.41 0.26
CA ALA A 179 29.16 -23.76 0.34
C ALA A 179 29.22 -24.33 1.77
N SER A 180 28.93 -23.49 2.77
CA SER A 180 28.93 -23.81 4.20
C SER A 180 28.21 -22.69 4.95
N PHE A 181 27.68 -22.98 6.14
CA PHE A 181 27.24 -21.93 7.05
C PHE A 181 28.43 -21.44 7.87
N GLY A 182 28.57 -20.11 7.97
CA GLY A 182 29.62 -19.45 8.72
C GLY A 182 29.49 -19.61 10.24
N PRO A 183 30.31 -18.90 11.03
CA PRO A 183 30.19 -18.93 12.48
C PRO A 183 28.81 -18.42 12.92
N SER A 184 28.18 -19.15 13.83
CA SER A 184 26.90 -18.74 14.41
C SER A 184 27.05 -17.52 15.29
N SER A 185 26.06 -16.62 15.24
CA SER A 185 25.96 -15.46 16.12
C SER A 185 24.55 -15.35 16.69
N LEU A 186 24.43 -14.72 17.87
CA LEU A 186 23.14 -14.33 18.40
C LEU A 186 22.51 -13.30 17.46
N TRP A 187 21.34 -13.61 16.93
CA TRP A 187 20.59 -12.75 16.04
C TRP A 187 19.68 -11.81 16.82
N THR A 188 18.87 -12.35 17.72
CA THR A 188 18.09 -11.56 18.68
C THR A 188 17.89 -12.34 19.97
N ALA A 189 17.78 -11.63 21.09
CA ALA A 189 17.70 -12.20 22.44
C ALA A 189 16.31 -11.98 23.04
N GLY A 190 15.77 -12.98 23.75
CA GLY A 190 14.50 -12.87 24.48
C GLY A 190 13.23 -12.80 23.63
N HIS A 191 13.37 -12.64 22.31
CA HIS A 191 12.27 -12.51 21.36
C HIS A 191 11.60 -13.87 21.08
N GLY A 192 10.68 -14.29 21.94
CA GLY A 192 9.93 -15.54 21.78
C GLY A 192 9.85 -16.39 23.04
N ALA A 193 10.37 -15.92 24.16
CA ALA A 193 10.20 -16.59 25.45
C ALA A 193 8.70 -16.73 25.75
N GLY A 194 8.21 -17.97 25.86
CA GLY A 194 6.78 -18.26 26.08
C GLY A 194 5.90 -18.23 24.81
N SER A 195 6.47 -18.08 23.62
CA SER A 195 5.71 -18.15 22.37
C SER A 195 5.36 -19.59 21.99
N LEU A 196 4.18 -19.77 21.38
CA LEU A 196 3.71 -21.06 20.87
C LEU A 196 4.26 -21.38 19.48
N HIS A 197 4.26 -20.38 18.60
CA HIS A 197 4.75 -20.55 17.24
C HIS A 197 5.81 -19.51 16.92
N GLN A 198 6.72 -19.91 16.04
CA GLN A 198 7.87 -19.15 15.60
C GLN A 198 8.00 -19.40 14.11
N LEU A 199 8.26 -18.34 13.38
CA LEU A 199 8.25 -18.29 11.93
C LEU A 199 9.39 -17.37 11.48
N VAL A 200 9.85 -17.55 10.24
CA VAL A 200 10.87 -16.70 9.60
C VAL A 200 10.43 -16.41 8.17
N GLY A 201 10.64 -15.19 7.69
CA GLY A 201 10.32 -14.78 6.33
C GLY A 201 10.48 -13.27 6.13
N ASP A 202 10.28 -12.77 4.92
CA ASP A 202 10.24 -11.32 4.68
C ASP A 202 8.78 -10.85 4.74
N SER A 203 8.33 -10.43 5.92
CA SER A 203 6.93 -9.97 6.11
C SER A 203 6.76 -8.47 5.95
N ASN A 204 7.84 -7.71 5.86
CA ASN A 204 7.81 -6.26 5.72
C ASN A 204 8.21 -5.79 4.30
N ALA A 205 8.58 -6.74 3.43
CA ALA A 205 9.05 -6.56 2.06
C ALA A 205 10.32 -5.70 1.95
N ASP A 206 11.22 -5.75 2.94
CA ASP A 206 12.50 -5.04 2.94
C ASP A 206 13.65 -5.84 2.30
N GLY A 207 13.38 -7.08 1.89
CA GLY A 207 14.34 -7.99 1.29
C GLY A 207 15.14 -8.81 2.30
N TYR A 208 14.81 -8.75 3.59
CA TYR A 208 15.45 -9.52 4.65
C TYR A 208 14.43 -10.43 5.34
N ALA A 209 14.88 -11.63 5.71
CA ALA A 209 14.12 -12.49 6.59
C ALA A 209 14.11 -11.93 8.01
N ASP A 210 12.92 -11.90 8.61
CA ASP A 210 12.63 -11.46 9.96
C ASP A 210 12.13 -12.64 10.82
N PRO A 211 12.45 -12.67 12.12
CA PRO A 211 11.83 -13.60 13.05
C PRO A 211 10.45 -13.10 13.49
N PHE A 212 9.49 -14.01 13.55
CA PHE A 212 8.14 -13.75 14.04
C PHE A 212 7.76 -14.77 15.10
N VAL A 213 7.03 -14.32 16.11
CA VAL A 213 6.55 -15.17 17.18
C VAL A 213 5.07 -14.96 17.45
N VAL A 214 4.37 -16.05 17.77
CA VAL A 214 2.94 -16.08 18.07
C VAL A 214 2.76 -16.63 19.48
N PHE A 215 1.96 -15.94 20.29
CA PHE A 215 1.63 -16.35 21.66
C PHE A 215 0.17 -16.85 21.73
N ASN A 216 -0.09 -17.90 22.51
CA ASN A 216 -1.41 -18.11 23.12
C ASN A 216 -1.31 -17.60 24.54
N GLY A 217 -2.07 -16.59 24.85
CA GLY A 217 -2.24 -16.15 26.21
C GLY A 217 -3.03 -14.87 26.18
N ASP A 218 -4.08 -14.83 27.00
CA ASP A 218 -4.61 -13.58 27.50
C ASP A 218 -3.45 -12.86 28.22
N VAL A 219 -2.81 -11.96 27.48
CA VAL A 219 -1.72 -11.11 27.98
C VAL A 219 -2.25 -9.95 28.82
N ASN A 220 -3.58 -9.82 28.94
CA ASN A 220 -4.26 -8.72 29.61
C ASN A 220 -4.80 -9.12 31.00
N GLY A 221 -4.91 -10.43 31.28
CA GLY A 221 -5.34 -10.97 32.57
C GLY A 221 -6.83 -10.78 32.83
N ASP A 222 -7.65 -10.64 31.78
CA ASP A 222 -9.09 -10.44 31.86
C ASP A 222 -9.89 -11.76 31.98
N ALA A 223 -9.21 -12.90 31.93
CA ALA A 223 -9.77 -14.25 32.04
C ALA A 223 -10.73 -14.64 30.90
N LEU A 224 -10.71 -13.92 29.78
CA LEU A 224 -11.38 -14.31 28.54
C LEU A 224 -10.43 -15.17 27.67
N PRO A 225 -10.92 -16.22 26.98
CA PRO A 225 -10.08 -17.00 26.10
C PRO A 225 -9.77 -16.23 24.80
N GLY A 226 -8.49 -15.90 24.61
CA GLY A 226 -7.83 -15.95 23.30
C GLY A 226 -7.74 -14.64 22.52
N ASP A 227 -6.61 -13.94 22.70
CA ASP A 227 -6.07 -13.04 21.69
C ASP A 227 -4.76 -13.64 21.13
N TRP A 228 -4.67 -13.74 19.80
CA TRP A 228 -3.45 -14.15 19.10
C TRP A 228 -2.64 -12.89 18.80
N TYR A 229 -1.44 -12.78 19.38
CA TYR A 229 -0.56 -11.63 19.17
C TYR A 229 0.73 -12.05 18.45
N ALA A 230 1.05 -11.36 17.35
CA ALA A 230 2.29 -11.54 16.59
C ALA A 230 3.26 -10.39 16.85
N ARG A 231 4.54 -10.67 17.13
CA ARG A 231 5.60 -9.65 17.27
C ARG A 231 6.62 -9.77 16.13
N LEU A 232 6.94 -8.64 15.50
CA LEU A 232 8.04 -8.47 14.54
C LEU A 232 9.27 -7.88 15.27
N TYR A 233 10.47 -8.19 14.79
CA TYR A 233 11.73 -7.58 15.23
C TYR A 233 12.33 -6.76 14.10
N SER A 234 12.99 -5.65 14.42
CA SER A 234 13.84 -4.92 13.49
C SER A 234 15.14 -4.51 14.18
N LYS A 235 16.17 -4.36 13.35
CA LYS A 235 17.61 -4.42 13.67
C LYS A 235 18.16 -3.34 14.61
N TYR A 236 17.36 -2.43 15.17
CA TYR A 236 17.82 -1.42 16.12
C TYR A 236 16.73 -1.01 17.14
N ALA A 237 16.84 -1.43 18.41
CA ALA A 237 16.28 -0.70 19.54
C ALA A 237 16.87 -1.16 20.89
N GLY A 238 17.40 -0.19 21.65
CA GLY A 238 17.90 -0.36 23.00
C GLY A 238 16.82 -0.21 24.08
N ALA A 239 17.08 -0.91 25.19
CA ALA A 239 16.63 -0.81 26.60
C ALA A 239 15.34 -0.03 26.99
N LEU A 240 14.56 -0.73 27.84
CA LEU A 240 13.32 -0.39 28.55
C LEU A 240 13.46 0.71 29.63
N ASP A 241 12.41 1.56 29.79
CA ASP A 241 11.60 1.96 31.00
C ASP A 241 10.90 3.33 30.73
N GLY A 242 9.69 3.74 31.15
CA GLY A 242 8.58 3.20 31.93
C GLY A 242 7.41 4.24 31.96
N TYR A 243 6.16 3.76 32.12
CA TYR A 243 4.87 4.49 32.27
C TYR A 243 4.24 5.22 31.06
N ASP A 244 4.09 4.46 29.98
CA ASP A 244 2.88 4.26 29.16
C ASP A 244 2.87 2.73 28.88
N PHE A 245 1.77 2.07 28.51
CA PHE A 245 1.89 0.64 28.17
C PHE A 245 2.67 0.48 26.86
N VAL A 246 3.99 0.29 26.99
CA VAL A 246 4.91 0.04 25.91
C VAL A 246 4.63 -1.37 25.37
N MET A 247 3.89 -1.47 24.26
CA MET A 247 4.07 -2.62 23.38
C MET A 247 5.47 -2.51 22.79
N ASN A 248 6.44 -3.15 23.44
CA ASN A 248 7.81 -3.20 22.95
C ASN A 248 7.87 -4.22 21.81
N THR A 249 7.41 -3.79 20.64
CA THR A 249 7.60 -4.45 19.36
C THR A 249 8.64 -3.62 18.63
N GLY A 250 9.82 -4.21 18.47
CA GLY A 250 11.00 -3.50 18.02
C GLY A 250 10.85 -3.06 16.57
N PHE A 251 10.37 -1.83 16.34
CA PHE A 251 10.41 -1.16 15.05
C PHE A 251 11.47 -0.07 15.11
N GLY A 252 12.52 -0.27 14.31
CA GLY A 252 13.70 0.54 14.23
C GLY A 252 13.37 1.82 13.49
N SER A 253 14.31 2.75 13.55
CA SER A 253 14.22 4.03 12.86
C SER A 253 13.86 3.84 11.38
N GLY A 254 12.64 4.24 11.01
CA GLY A 254 12.20 4.34 9.61
C GLY A 254 11.16 3.32 9.14
N ALA A 255 10.74 2.34 9.95
CA ALA A 255 9.67 1.41 9.57
C ALA A 255 8.31 1.87 10.10
N THR A 256 7.31 1.98 9.21
CA THR A 256 5.89 2.15 9.58
C THR A 256 5.19 0.81 9.33
N ALA A 257 4.85 0.08 10.39
CA ALA A 257 4.04 -1.14 10.27
C ALA A 257 2.59 -0.83 10.67
N VAL A 258 1.64 -1.25 9.83
CA VAL A 258 0.20 -1.22 10.13
C VAL A 258 -0.21 -2.65 10.48
N MET A 259 -0.60 -2.88 11.73
CA MET A 259 -1.28 -4.12 12.11
C MET A 259 -2.80 -3.86 12.15
N GLN A 260 -3.56 -4.64 11.39
CA GLN A 260 -5.02 -4.74 11.58
C GLN A 260 -5.30 -5.81 12.65
N GLY A 261 -5.56 -5.36 13.87
CA GLY A 261 -5.92 -6.23 14.99
C GLY A 261 -7.21 -5.76 15.65
N ASN A 262 -7.91 -6.69 16.31
CA ASN A 262 -9.06 -6.34 17.13
C ASN A 262 -8.55 -5.67 18.41
N VAL A 263 -8.90 -4.40 18.63
CA VAL A 263 -8.63 -3.71 19.91
C VAL A 263 -9.97 -3.62 20.61
N ASN A 264 -10.28 -4.58 21.48
CA ASN A 264 -11.65 -4.70 21.95
C ASN A 264 -11.93 -3.98 23.27
N GLY A 265 -12.87 -3.03 23.14
CA GLY A 265 -13.84 -2.55 24.13
C GLY A 265 -15.17 -2.18 23.44
N ASP A 266 -15.37 -2.66 22.21
CA ASP A 266 -16.53 -2.37 21.36
C ASP A 266 -17.45 -3.62 21.32
N PRO A 267 -18.71 -3.52 21.78
CA PRO A 267 -19.65 -4.63 21.74
C PRO A 267 -20.00 -5.12 20.32
N ASP A 268 -19.61 -4.38 19.26
CA ASP A 268 -19.96 -4.70 17.88
C ASP A 268 -18.86 -5.45 17.09
N GLY A 269 -17.69 -5.71 17.69
CA GLY A 269 -16.68 -6.64 17.15
C GLY A 269 -15.85 -6.15 15.96
N PHE A 270 -15.54 -4.85 15.88
CA PHE A 270 -14.80 -4.25 14.75
C PHE A 270 -13.30 -3.99 15.04
N LYS A 271 -12.47 -4.19 14.01
CA LYS A 271 -10.99 -4.09 14.05
C LYS A 271 -10.50 -2.63 14.08
N ALA A 272 -9.47 -2.32 14.87
CA ALA A 272 -8.84 -0.99 14.95
C ALA A 272 -7.48 -0.96 14.25
N SER A 273 -7.14 0.17 13.63
CA SER A 273 -5.81 0.39 13.04
C SER A 273 -4.84 0.86 14.13
N VAL A 274 -3.70 0.17 14.23
CA VAL A 274 -2.64 0.45 15.20
C VAL A 274 -1.38 0.79 14.42
N ALA A 275 -0.81 1.97 14.67
CA ALA A 275 0.34 2.51 13.94
C ALA A 275 1.47 2.88 14.90
N PHE A 276 2.70 2.51 14.55
CA PHE A 276 3.89 2.84 15.35
C PHE A 276 4.46 4.20 14.94
N GLU A 277 4.62 5.13 15.89
CA GLU A 277 5.27 6.41 15.65
C GLU A 277 6.75 6.33 16.04
N ALA A 278 7.60 6.12 15.04
CA ALA A 278 9.04 5.92 15.22
C ALA A 278 9.79 7.10 15.88
N SER A 279 9.28 8.33 15.76
CA SER A 279 9.89 9.51 16.39
C SER A 279 9.68 9.58 17.90
N THR A 280 8.64 8.93 18.41
CA THR A 280 8.27 8.95 19.83
C THR A 280 8.38 7.58 20.49
N GLY A 281 8.52 6.50 19.71
CA GLY A 281 8.58 5.13 20.22
C GLY A 281 7.24 4.64 20.77
N THR A 282 6.13 5.29 20.38
CA THR A 282 4.79 4.98 20.89
C THR A 282 3.92 4.38 19.81
N TRP A 283 3.09 3.39 20.17
CA TRP A 283 2.01 2.92 19.32
C TRP A 283 0.80 3.82 19.49
N LYS A 284 0.32 4.38 18.39
CA LYS A 284 -0.92 5.14 18.32
C LYS A 284 -2.03 4.20 17.87
N VAL A 285 -2.97 3.96 18.78
CA VAL A 285 -4.25 3.33 18.46
C VAL A 285 -5.18 4.42 17.99
N GLN A 286 -5.85 4.22 16.86
CA GLN A 286 -6.96 5.06 16.45
C GLN A 286 -8.26 4.45 16.99
N PRO A 287 -8.90 5.02 18.03
CA PRO A 287 -10.26 4.65 18.36
C PRO A 287 -11.12 4.92 17.14
N TYR A 288 -12.05 4.02 16.81
CA TYR A 288 -12.86 4.09 15.60
C TYR A 288 -13.77 5.36 15.50
N HIS A 289 -13.70 6.30 16.43
CA HIS A 289 -14.44 7.56 16.38
C HIS A 289 -13.62 8.83 16.10
N ALA A 290 -12.33 8.73 15.78
CA ALA A 290 -11.55 9.91 15.38
C ALA A 290 -10.87 9.71 14.02
N THR A 291 -11.58 10.01 12.93
CA THR A 291 -11.05 10.40 11.59
C THR A 291 -9.86 9.59 11.05
N LYS A 292 -10.16 8.54 10.27
CA LYS A 292 -9.15 7.71 9.56
C LYS A 292 -8.13 8.54 8.80
N ALA A 293 -6.85 8.25 9.03
CA ALA A 293 -5.79 8.58 8.08
C ALA A 293 -5.83 7.58 6.92
N ASN A 294 -6.09 8.09 5.71
CA ASN A 294 -5.80 7.54 4.38
C ASN A 294 -4.92 6.27 4.33
N GLU A 295 -5.51 5.08 4.47
CA GLU A 295 -4.86 3.77 4.28
C GLU A 295 -4.71 3.34 2.81
N GLN A 296 -5.08 4.21 1.86
CA GLN A 296 -4.57 4.08 0.50
C GLN A 296 -3.49 5.12 0.30
N ASP A 297 -2.30 4.64 -0.02
CA ASP A 297 -1.39 5.39 -0.87
C ASP A 297 -2.22 5.84 -2.08
N THR A 298 -2.68 7.08 -2.04
CA THR A 298 -3.50 7.67 -3.10
C THR A 298 -2.67 7.84 -4.37
N TRP A 299 -1.34 7.86 -4.25
CA TRP A 299 -0.41 7.80 -5.38
C TRP A 299 -0.49 6.44 -6.08
N SER A 300 -0.53 5.33 -5.34
CA SER A 300 -0.67 3.98 -5.91
C SER A 300 -2.12 3.63 -6.27
N ALA A 301 -3.10 4.07 -5.49
CA ALA A 301 -4.51 3.80 -5.75
C ALA A 301 -5.06 4.59 -6.94
N TRP A 302 -4.53 5.80 -7.20
CA TRP A 302 -4.93 6.66 -8.33
C TRP A 302 -3.82 6.82 -9.39
N ASN A 303 -2.76 6.01 -9.28
CA ASN A 303 -1.60 5.94 -10.19
C ASN A 303 -1.00 7.32 -10.57
N ILE A 304 -0.75 8.17 -9.57
CA ILE A 304 -0.14 9.49 -9.75
C ILE A 304 1.39 9.33 -9.84
N HIS A 305 2.00 9.75 -10.95
CA HIS A 305 3.41 9.45 -11.25
C HIS A 305 4.43 10.19 -10.39
N TYR A 306 4.08 11.38 -9.88
CA TYR A 306 4.94 12.12 -8.97
C TYR A 306 4.88 11.55 -7.55
N LYS A 307 5.98 10.93 -7.11
CA LYS A 307 6.20 10.47 -5.72
C LYS A 307 7.30 11.35 -5.11
N PRO A 308 7.01 12.32 -4.22
CA PRO A 308 8.05 13.13 -3.63
C PRO A 308 9.05 12.22 -2.89
N LEU A 309 10.31 12.29 -3.28
CA LEU A 309 11.42 11.70 -2.52
C LEU A 309 11.57 12.47 -1.21
N THR A 310 10.88 12.02 -0.17
CA THR A 310 11.18 12.40 1.20
C THR A 310 11.81 11.22 1.90
N LEU A 311 12.95 11.48 2.54
CA LEU A 311 13.74 10.56 3.36
C LEU A 311 12.85 9.74 4.32
N GLY A 312 12.35 8.60 3.87
CA GLY A 312 11.74 7.55 4.70
C GLY A 312 10.34 7.80 5.26
N ALA A 313 9.47 8.61 4.63
CA ALA A 313 8.06 8.70 5.04
C ALA A 313 7.11 8.89 3.85
N TYR A 314 6.03 8.09 3.78
CA TYR A 314 4.87 8.34 2.92
C TYR A 314 4.07 9.50 3.52
N GLN A 315 3.99 10.65 2.84
CA GLN A 315 3.07 11.72 3.23
C GLN A 315 1.70 11.55 2.56
N GLN A 316 0.65 12.04 3.23
CA GLN A 316 -0.69 12.16 2.66
C GLN A 316 -0.64 12.90 1.31
N TYR A 317 -1.49 12.50 0.36
CA TYR A 317 -1.77 13.31 -0.84
C TYR A 317 -2.24 14.69 -0.42
N ASP A 318 -1.33 15.65 -0.46
CA ASP A 318 -1.64 17.05 -0.29
C ASP A 318 -1.64 17.71 -1.67
N SER A 319 -2.84 17.94 -2.20
CA SER A 319 -3.06 18.68 -3.45
C SER A 319 -2.52 20.12 -3.44
N GLY A 320 -2.05 20.61 -2.28
CA GLY A 320 -1.38 21.91 -2.12
C GLY A 320 0.14 21.86 -2.27
N THR A 321 0.73 20.68 -2.44
CA THR A 321 2.18 20.52 -2.67
C THR A 321 2.54 20.87 -4.11
N THR A 322 3.59 21.67 -4.31
CA THR A 322 3.99 22.19 -5.63
C THR A 322 4.08 21.12 -6.71
N ALA A 323 4.80 20.04 -6.46
CA ALA A 323 5.04 19.04 -7.48
C ALA A 323 3.83 18.14 -7.75
N VAL A 324 2.91 18.04 -6.80
CA VAL A 324 1.60 17.38 -6.99
C VAL A 324 0.73 18.22 -7.91
N ILE A 325 0.73 19.54 -7.71
CA ILE A 325 0.05 20.48 -8.60
C ILE A 325 0.66 20.39 -10.00
N ASP A 326 1.99 20.36 -10.13
CA ASP A 326 2.67 20.29 -11.42
C ASP A 326 2.34 19.00 -12.20
N GLU A 327 2.24 17.87 -11.50
CA GLU A 327 1.81 16.61 -12.11
C GLU A 327 0.39 16.71 -12.65
N HIS A 328 -0.56 17.26 -11.88
CA HIS A 328 -1.91 17.48 -12.39
C HIS A 328 -1.95 18.44 -13.57
N LEU A 329 -1.13 19.49 -13.58
CA LEU A 329 -1.04 20.41 -14.71
C LEU A 329 -0.54 19.69 -15.97
N ALA A 330 0.40 18.74 -15.85
CA ALA A 330 0.82 17.89 -16.95
C ALA A 330 -0.34 17.02 -17.46
N THR A 331 -1.05 16.33 -16.56
CA THR A 331 -2.21 15.51 -16.93
C THR A 331 -3.30 16.32 -17.63
N LEU A 332 -3.61 17.52 -17.12
CA LEU A 332 -4.60 18.43 -17.70
C LEU A 332 -4.16 18.97 -19.07
N ALA A 333 -2.86 19.23 -19.24
CA ALA A 333 -2.29 19.67 -20.51
C ALA A 333 -2.43 18.57 -21.58
N ASP A 334 -2.13 17.32 -21.22
CA ASP A 334 -2.27 16.15 -22.09
C ASP A 334 -3.75 15.86 -22.43
N ALA A 335 -4.63 16.04 -21.45
CA ALA A 335 -6.08 15.99 -21.61
C ALA A 335 -6.67 17.15 -22.44
N LYS A 336 -5.84 18.13 -22.84
CA LYS A 336 -6.25 19.32 -23.61
C LYS A 336 -7.35 20.14 -22.91
N VAL A 337 -7.36 20.16 -21.57
CA VAL A 337 -8.27 21.00 -20.78
C VAL A 337 -7.96 22.48 -21.04
N ASP A 338 -8.99 23.28 -21.26
CA ASP A 338 -8.84 24.70 -21.60
C ASP A 338 -8.61 25.58 -20.38
N PHE A 339 -9.31 25.32 -19.27
CA PHE A 339 -9.09 26.01 -18.01
C PHE A 339 -9.56 25.21 -16.80
N LEU A 340 -9.00 25.54 -15.64
CA LEU A 340 -9.43 25.08 -14.33
C LEU A 340 -10.37 26.08 -13.67
N LEU A 341 -11.45 25.61 -13.05
CA LEU A 341 -12.29 26.44 -12.21
C LEU A 341 -11.88 26.29 -10.75
N LEU A 342 -11.36 27.36 -10.16
CA LEU A 342 -10.96 27.41 -8.75
C LEU A 342 -12.20 27.70 -7.90
N ASP A 343 -12.67 26.68 -7.18
CA ASP A 343 -13.88 26.73 -6.37
C ASP A 343 -13.65 27.45 -5.04
N GLN A 344 -14.23 28.65 -4.91
CA GLN A 344 -14.26 29.47 -3.69
C GLN A 344 -15.71 29.70 -3.22
N THR A 345 -16.63 28.80 -3.57
CA THR A 345 -18.07 29.06 -3.44
C THR A 345 -18.60 29.05 -2.00
N ASN A 346 -17.83 28.49 -1.05
CA ASN A 346 -18.18 28.46 0.37
C ASN A 346 -17.75 29.71 1.16
N ASN A 347 -17.60 30.86 0.49
CA ASN A 347 -16.96 32.09 0.99
C ASN A 347 -15.42 31.99 1.00
N ILE A 348 -14.75 32.98 0.43
CA ILE A 348 -13.29 33.03 0.28
C ILE A 348 -12.50 32.94 1.60
N TYR A 349 -13.08 33.33 2.74
CA TYR A 349 -12.41 33.26 4.05
C TYR A 349 -12.94 32.17 4.99
N VAL A 350 -13.71 31.22 4.47
CA VAL A 350 -14.05 30.01 5.23
C VAL A 350 -12.78 29.22 5.59
N ASP A 351 -12.81 28.52 6.73
CA ASP A 351 -11.72 27.67 7.23
C ASP A 351 -10.36 28.40 7.30
N ASP A 352 -10.34 29.61 7.87
CA ASP A 352 -9.15 30.46 7.98
C ASP A 352 -8.48 30.77 6.62
N GLY A 353 -9.28 30.84 5.56
CA GLY A 353 -8.82 31.10 4.19
C GLY A 353 -8.09 29.93 3.54
N TYR A 354 -8.25 28.71 4.07
CA TYR A 354 -7.57 27.52 3.55
C TYR A 354 -7.86 27.25 2.07
N ILE A 355 -9.13 27.33 1.66
CA ILE A 355 -9.58 27.10 0.28
C ILE A 355 -9.01 28.17 -0.66
N PHE A 356 -9.01 29.42 -0.21
CA PHE A 356 -8.44 30.55 -0.91
C PHE A 356 -6.92 30.41 -1.09
N ASN A 357 -6.19 30.15 0.00
CA ASN A 357 -4.74 29.98 -0.02
C ASN A 357 -4.28 28.83 -0.93
N ARG A 358 -5.05 27.74 -1.02
CA ARG A 358 -4.78 26.65 -1.98
C ARG A 358 -4.96 27.08 -3.42
N SER A 359 -6.02 27.83 -3.72
CA SER A 359 -6.26 28.32 -5.08
C SER A 359 -5.21 29.31 -5.54
N VAL A 360 -4.72 30.17 -4.64
CA VAL A 360 -3.56 31.04 -4.89
C VAL A 360 -2.31 30.20 -5.23
N LYS A 361 -2.02 29.13 -4.48
CA LYS A 361 -0.90 28.24 -4.81
C LYS A 361 -1.06 27.59 -6.19
N VAL A 362 -2.24 27.10 -6.53
CA VAL A 362 -2.52 26.49 -7.84
C VAL A 362 -2.33 27.52 -8.96
N ALA A 363 -2.88 28.73 -8.82
CA ALA A 363 -2.71 29.79 -9.81
C ALA A 363 -1.23 30.21 -9.98
N GLY A 364 -0.47 30.29 -8.88
CA GLY A 364 0.97 30.55 -8.93
C GLY A 364 1.74 29.43 -9.65
N ARG A 365 1.34 28.17 -9.46
CA ARG A 365 1.92 27.04 -10.20
C ARG A 365 1.53 27.03 -11.68
N ILE A 366 0.30 27.42 -12.03
CA ILE A 366 -0.09 27.62 -13.43
C ILE A 366 0.76 28.70 -14.10
N ALA A 367 1.06 29.79 -13.39
CA ALA A 367 1.93 30.84 -13.91
C ALA A 367 3.36 30.33 -14.15
N ALA A 368 3.92 29.56 -13.20
CA ALA A 368 5.24 28.95 -13.33
C ALA A 368 5.29 27.92 -14.48
N TRP A 369 4.27 27.05 -14.57
CA TRP A 369 4.07 26.11 -15.67
C TRP A 369 4.10 26.86 -16.99
N ASN A 370 3.16 27.77 -17.23
CA ASN A 370 3.06 28.50 -18.49
C ASN A 370 4.32 29.28 -18.88
N ALA A 371 5.08 29.76 -17.89
CA ALA A 371 6.36 30.44 -18.12
C ALA A 371 7.50 29.50 -18.54
N ALA A 372 7.51 28.24 -18.06
CA ALA A 372 8.51 27.24 -18.43
C ALA A 372 8.44 26.86 -19.92
N GLY A 373 7.21 26.78 -20.46
CA GLY A 373 6.97 26.47 -21.87
C GLY A 373 7.28 25.02 -22.25
N GLY A 374 7.01 24.65 -23.51
CA GLY A 374 7.24 23.29 -24.00
C GLY A 374 6.08 22.30 -23.73
N HIS A 375 4.98 22.78 -23.19
CA HIS A 375 3.75 22.03 -22.91
C HIS A 375 2.51 22.92 -23.16
N ARG A 376 1.30 22.35 -23.20
CA ARG A 376 0.06 23.14 -23.38
C ARG A 376 -0.08 24.13 -22.22
N THR A 377 -0.48 25.36 -22.54
CA THR A 377 -0.78 26.35 -21.51
C THR A 377 -2.09 26.02 -20.82
N ILE A 378 -2.09 26.04 -19.49
CA ILE A 378 -3.30 25.89 -18.68
C ILE A 378 -3.78 27.26 -18.24
N LYS A 379 -5.09 27.52 -18.31
CA LYS A 379 -5.70 28.74 -17.77
C LYS A 379 -6.50 28.42 -16.51
N TYR A 380 -6.86 29.45 -15.74
CA TYR A 380 -7.81 29.30 -14.64
C TYR A 380 -8.92 30.35 -14.67
N ALA A 381 -10.07 30.01 -14.12
CA ALA A 381 -11.14 30.92 -13.75
C ALA A 381 -11.45 30.74 -12.26
N ASN A 382 -12.12 31.71 -11.65
CA ASN A 382 -12.51 31.61 -10.24
C ASN A 382 -14.03 31.46 -10.14
N ALA A 383 -14.48 30.70 -9.15
CA ALA A 383 -15.89 30.62 -8.75
C ALA A 383 -16.08 31.15 -7.33
N ILE A 384 -17.03 32.05 -7.11
CA ILE A 384 -17.40 32.59 -5.77
C ILE A 384 -18.84 32.21 -5.44
N GLY A 385 -19.25 32.33 -4.17
CA GLY A 385 -20.59 31.86 -3.77
C GLY A 385 -21.04 32.20 -2.36
N GLY A 386 -20.33 33.08 -1.64
CA GLY A 386 -20.72 33.53 -0.30
C GLY A 386 -22.12 34.18 -0.26
N VAL A 387 -22.60 34.66 -1.41
CA VAL A 387 -23.94 35.21 -1.57
C VAL A 387 -25.05 34.22 -1.17
N GLN A 388 -24.87 32.91 -1.33
CA GLN A 388 -25.89 31.92 -0.95
C GLN A 388 -26.21 31.89 0.53
N TRP A 389 -25.25 32.31 1.35
CA TRP A 389 -25.40 32.37 2.81
C TRP A 389 -25.80 33.77 3.27
N SER A 390 -25.25 34.80 2.64
CA SER A 390 -25.55 36.19 3.03
C SER A 390 -26.86 36.73 2.46
N HIS A 391 -27.30 36.21 1.31
CA HIS A 391 -28.37 36.75 0.47
C HIS A 391 -28.21 38.25 0.14
N ASP A 392 -26.98 38.79 0.25
CA ASP A 392 -26.66 40.18 0.00
C ASP A 392 -25.88 40.33 -1.31
N PRO A 393 -26.45 40.97 -2.34
CA PRO A 393 -25.74 41.30 -3.58
C PRO A 393 -24.42 42.03 -3.38
N ALA A 394 -24.29 42.88 -2.35
CA ALA A 394 -23.04 43.58 -2.07
C ALA A 394 -21.88 42.63 -1.75
N HIS A 395 -22.19 41.43 -1.27
CA HIS A 395 -21.19 40.41 -0.96
C HIS A 395 -20.50 39.89 -2.24
N ILE A 396 -21.24 39.75 -3.35
CA ILE A 396 -20.68 39.38 -4.66
C ILE A 396 -19.61 40.40 -5.08
N GLU A 397 -19.92 41.68 -4.95
CA GLU A 397 -19.02 42.76 -5.34
C GLU A 397 -17.74 42.79 -4.50
N TRP A 398 -17.87 42.50 -3.21
CA TRP A 398 -16.74 42.37 -2.31
C TRP A 398 -15.88 41.14 -2.67
N GLU A 399 -16.47 39.96 -2.85
CA GLU A 399 -15.74 38.73 -3.22
C GLU A 399 -15.02 38.91 -4.57
N ALA A 400 -15.66 39.57 -5.55
CA ALA A 400 -15.03 39.89 -6.83
C ALA A 400 -13.81 40.82 -6.68
N GLY A 401 -13.84 41.76 -5.71
CA GLY A 401 -12.70 42.62 -5.39
C GLY A 401 -11.51 41.85 -4.84
N GLU A 402 -11.79 40.89 -3.96
CA GLU A 402 -10.78 40.01 -3.37
C GLU A 402 -10.17 39.08 -4.43
N ILE A 403 -10.99 38.46 -5.29
CA ILE A 403 -10.49 37.67 -6.42
C ILE A 403 -9.63 38.53 -7.35
N TRP A 404 -10.06 39.76 -7.67
CA TRP A 404 -9.30 40.63 -8.56
C TRP A 404 -7.95 41.00 -7.97
N SER A 405 -7.89 41.44 -6.70
CA SER A 405 -6.64 41.92 -6.10
C SER A 405 -5.56 40.83 -6.03
N GLN A 406 -5.97 39.56 -5.94
CA GLN A 406 -5.09 38.43 -5.71
C GLN A 406 -4.72 37.73 -7.02
N PHE A 407 -5.71 37.36 -7.84
CA PHE A 407 -5.47 36.59 -9.07
C PHE A 407 -5.08 37.45 -10.27
N ASN A 408 -5.23 38.77 -10.18
CA ASN A 408 -4.67 39.70 -11.17
C ASN A 408 -3.25 40.17 -10.81
N ASP A 409 -2.72 39.80 -9.63
CA ASP A 409 -1.32 40.00 -9.28
C ASP A 409 -0.45 38.95 -9.97
N THR A 410 0.57 39.39 -10.71
CA THR A 410 1.50 38.52 -11.43
C THR A 410 2.29 37.55 -10.54
N SER A 411 2.40 37.83 -9.25
CA SER A 411 3.07 36.97 -8.27
C SER A 411 2.22 35.79 -7.80
N MET A 412 0.90 35.84 -8.01
CA MET A 412 -0.05 34.84 -7.50
C MET A 412 -0.86 34.11 -8.59
N GLY A 413 -0.83 34.61 -9.83
CA GLY A 413 -1.41 33.93 -10.98
C GLY A 413 -1.33 34.80 -12.22
N GLY A 414 -1.61 36.08 -12.07
CA GLY A 414 -1.46 37.10 -13.11
C GLY A 414 -2.47 36.99 -14.25
N PRO A 415 -2.81 38.13 -14.88
CA PRO A 415 -3.83 38.18 -15.94
C PRO A 415 -3.50 37.29 -17.13
N SER A 416 -2.22 37.07 -17.44
CA SER A 416 -1.82 36.22 -18.56
C SER A 416 -2.24 34.76 -18.41
N ASN A 417 -2.56 34.30 -17.20
CA ASN A 417 -2.89 32.91 -16.89
C ASN A 417 -4.37 32.70 -16.54
N ALA A 418 -5.13 33.78 -16.40
CA ALA A 418 -6.57 33.69 -16.30
C ALA A 418 -7.22 33.31 -17.64
N PHE A 419 -8.35 32.62 -17.60
CA PHE A 419 -9.17 32.33 -18.76
C PHE A 419 -10.02 33.53 -19.09
N TYR A 420 -9.91 34.04 -20.32
CA TYR A 420 -10.64 35.21 -20.77
C TYR A 420 -11.84 34.78 -21.61
N LEU A 421 -12.98 35.36 -21.30
CA LEU A 421 -14.19 35.25 -22.08
C LEU A 421 -14.69 36.66 -22.39
N ASN A 422 -15.05 36.96 -23.62
CA ASN A 422 -15.52 38.30 -24.03
C ASN A 422 -14.57 39.46 -23.62
N GLY A 423 -13.26 39.22 -23.67
CA GLY A 423 -12.24 40.24 -23.38
C GLY A 423 -11.98 40.52 -21.90
N LYS A 424 -12.59 39.77 -20.98
CA LYS A 424 -12.38 39.89 -19.52
C LYS A 424 -12.12 38.52 -18.90
N PRO A 425 -11.40 38.41 -17.77
CA PRO A 425 -11.28 37.17 -17.04
C PRO A 425 -12.65 36.63 -16.62
N LEU A 426 -12.83 35.31 -16.70
CA LEU A 426 -14.06 34.64 -16.32
C LEU A 426 -14.20 34.58 -14.79
N LEU A 427 -15.36 34.99 -14.27
CA LEU A 427 -15.80 34.77 -12.89
C LEU A 427 -17.12 34.01 -12.92
N VAL A 428 -17.17 32.88 -12.24
CA VAL A 428 -18.41 32.11 -12.04
C VAL A 428 -18.98 32.46 -10.67
N ILE A 429 -20.28 32.69 -10.57
CA ILE A 429 -20.96 32.95 -9.32
C ILE A 429 -21.95 31.84 -9.06
N TYR A 430 -21.75 31.11 -7.97
CA TYR A 430 -22.66 30.07 -7.50
C TYR A 430 -23.68 30.71 -6.56
N CYS A 431 -24.94 30.74 -6.99
CA CYS A 431 -26.02 31.38 -6.24
C CYS A 431 -27.40 30.83 -6.61
N THR A 432 -28.42 31.08 -5.81
CA THR A 432 -29.79 30.71 -6.20
C THR A 432 -30.30 31.64 -7.30
N PRO A 433 -31.35 31.25 -8.07
CA PRO A 433 -32.01 32.16 -9.01
C PRO A 433 -32.52 33.45 -8.36
N ALA A 434 -32.91 33.40 -7.08
CA ALA A 434 -33.35 34.57 -6.32
C ALA A 434 -32.18 35.52 -6.02
N ASP A 435 -31.05 35.00 -5.58
CA ASP A 435 -29.84 35.80 -5.33
C ASP A 435 -29.32 36.45 -6.63
N ARG A 436 -29.39 35.72 -7.75
CA ARG A 436 -29.07 36.27 -9.08
C ARG A 436 -29.99 37.42 -9.44
N ALA A 437 -31.30 37.26 -9.29
CA ALA A 437 -32.27 38.32 -9.57
C ALA A 437 -32.05 39.55 -8.65
N ALA A 438 -31.70 39.29 -7.38
CA ALA A 438 -31.33 40.34 -6.43
C ALA A 438 -30.07 41.08 -6.89
N TRP A 439 -29.04 40.38 -7.38
CA TRP A 439 -27.85 41.01 -7.97
C TRP A 439 -28.14 41.79 -9.25
N GLU A 440 -28.90 41.22 -10.18
CA GLU A 440 -29.24 41.86 -11.45
C GLU A 440 -30.02 43.17 -11.22
N SER A 441 -30.88 43.20 -10.20
CA SER A 441 -31.62 44.41 -9.78
C SER A 441 -30.89 45.30 -8.76
N TRP A 442 -29.74 44.87 -8.23
CA TRP A 442 -28.97 45.63 -7.26
C TRP A 442 -28.38 46.91 -7.87
N THR A 443 -28.63 48.04 -7.21
CA THR A 443 -28.24 49.39 -7.65
C THR A 443 -26.91 49.86 -7.06
N GLY A 444 -26.24 49.02 -6.27
CA GLY A 444 -24.91 49.32 -5.75
C GLY A 444 -23.83 49.31 -6.83
N SER A 445 -22.61 49.70 -6.43
CA SER A 445 -21.45 49.72 -7.34
C SER A 445 -21.07 48.31 -7.78
N LYS A 446 -20.88 48.11 -9.08
CA LYS A 446 -20.42 46.84 -9.70
C LYS A 446 -18.99 46.93 -10.23
N THR A 447 -18.19 47.84 -9.68
CA THR A 447 -16.84 48.18 -10.16
C THR A 447 -15.88 47.00 -10.23
N ASN A 448 -15.92 46.07 -9.27
CA ASN A 448 -15.08 44.89 -9.21
C ASN A 448 -15.61 43.80 -10.14
N THR A 449 -16.91 43.51 -10.09
CA THR A 449 -17.55 42.52 -10.97
C THR A 449 -17.48 42.92 -12.45
N ASP A 450 -17.53 44.22 -12.78
CA ASP A 450 -17.37 44.75 -14.13
C ASP A 450 -15.99 44.47 -14.72
N ARG A 451 -15.01 44.06 -13.92
CA ARG A 451 -13.69 43.65 -14.41
C ARG A 451 -13.68 42.22 -14.97
N PHE A 452 -14.75 41.47 -14.72
CA PHE A 452 -14.90 40.08 -15.15
C PHE A 452 -15.98 39.93 -16.22
N THR A 453 -15.91 38.82 -16.94
CA THR A 453 -17.07 38.25 -17.60
C THR A 453 -17.73 37.31 -16.62
N VAL A 454 -18.92 37.69 -16.14
CA VAL A 454 -19.65 36.92 -15.13
C VAL A 454 -20.47 35.81 -15.79
N ARG A 455 -20.43 34.62 -15.20
CA ARG A 455 -21.33 33.48 -15.46
C ARG A 455 -21.94 33.00 -14.14
N TRP A 456 -23.08 32.32 -14.22
CA TRP A 456 -23.89 31.93 -13.07
C TRP A 456 -24.07 30.42 -13.02
N ALA A 457 -23.89 29.84 -11.83
CA ALA A 457 -24.05 28.41 -11.53
C ALA A 457 -25.08 28.21 -10.40
N HIS A 458 -25.91 27.16 -10.45
CA HIS A 458 -26.87 26.78 -9.40
C HIS A 458 -27.29 25.30 -9.48
N SER A 459 -27.72 24.70 -8.35
CA SER A 459 -28.32 23.36 -8.28
C SER A 459 -29.82 23.44 -7.93
N PRO A 460 -30.70 22.65 -8.59
CA PRO A 460 -30.47 21.89 -9.83
C PRO A 460 -30.32 22.84 -11.03
N SER A 461 -29.37 22.56 -11.92
CA SER A 461 -29.14 23.36 -13.13
C SER A 461 -30.24 23.12 -14.17
N THR A 462 -30.79 24.19 -14.74
CA THR A 462 -31.62 24.13 -15.97
C THR A 462 -30.71 24.08 -17.20
N ALA A 463 -31.08 23.33 -18.25
CA ALA A 463 -30.31 23.34 -19.50
C ALA A 463 -30.08 24.77 -20.01
N GLY A 464 -28.83 25.14 -20.28
CA GLY A 464 -28.43 26.51 -20.66
C GLY A 464 -28.10 27.46 -19.50
N THR A 465 -28.17 27.02 -18.24
CA THR A 465 -27.54 27.70 -17.09
C THR A 465 -26.26 26.95 -16.71
N TYR A 466 -25.12 27.63 -16.70
CA TYR A 466 -23.80 26.99 -16.63
C TYR A 466 -23.43 26.50 -15.19
N GLY A 467 -23.42 25.18 -14.93
CA GLY A 467 -22.90 24.45 -13.72
C GLY A 467 -23.86 24.37 -12.49
N TRP A 468 -23.94 23.35 -11.61
CA TRP A 468 -23.59 21.91 -11.54
C TRP A 468 -24.71 21.14 -10.78
N GLU A 469 -24.87 19.82 -11.03
CA GLU A 469 -25.35 18.87 -10.01
C GLU A 469 -24.48 17.60 -9.96
N VAL A 470 -23.83 17.34 -8.80
CA VAL A 470 -22.89 16.21 -8.59
C VAL A 470 -23.61 14.87 -8.30
N ARG A 471 -24.95 14.84 -8.20
CA ARG A 471 -25.71 13.59 -7.95
C ARG A 471 -26.15 12.83 -9.20
N ASN A 472 -26.18 13.47 -10.37
CA ASN A 472 -26.67 12.89 -11.62
C ASN A 472 -25.72 13.08 -12.82
N GLY A 473 -24.45 13.43 -12.55
CA GLY A 473 -23.52 13.91 -13.56
C GLY A 473 -23.86 15.33 -13.99
N THR A 474 -22.86 16.13 -14.35
CA THR A 474 -23.12 17.34 -15.15
C THR A 474 -23.93 16.94 -16.38
N ILE A 475 -24.83 17.83 -16.82
CA ILE A 475 -25.43 17.73 -18.15
C ILE A 475 -24.26 17.60 -19.15
N ASP A 476 -24.31 16.63 -20.07
CA ASP A 476 -23.35 16.54 -21.17
C ASP A 476 -23.42 17.86 -21.94
N ASP A 477 -22.40 18.70 -21.76
CA ASP A 477 -22.23 19.97 -22.46
C ASP A 477 -20.82 20.01 -23.05
N ASP A 478 -20.71 20.38 -24.32
CA ASP A 478 -19.44 20.39 -25.05
C ASP A 478 -18.49 21.50 -24.59
N GLU A 479 -18.97 22.49 -23.82
CA GLU A 479 -18.19 23.64 -23.35
C GLU A 479 -17.61 23.44 -21.94
N VAL A 480 -18.14 22.50 -21.14
CA VAL A 480 -17.76 22.35 -19.72
C VAL A 480 -17.70 20.88 -19.31
N MET A 481 -16.50 20.41 -18.99
CA MET A 481 -16.30 19.19 -18.22
C MET A 481 -15.81 19.57 -16.84
N VAL A 482 -16.26 18.85 -15.81
CA VAL A 482 -15.82 19.16 -14.48
C VAL A 482 -15.35 17.93 -13.72
N VAL A 483 -14.13 18.07 -13.22
CA VAL A 483 -13.35 17.03 -12.56
C VAL A 483 -13.04 17.54 -11.16
N MET A 484 -13.52 16.83 -10.13
CA MET A 484 -13.22 17.13 -8.73
C MET A 484 -12.48 15.95 -8.10
N PRO A 485 -11.14 15.89 -8.16
CA PRO A 485 -10.41 14.94 -7.34
C PRO A 485 -10.56 15.36 -5.86
N GLY A 486 -11.39 14.65 -5.11
CA GLY A 486 -11.54 14.82 -3.67
C GLY A 486 -12.66 15.77 -3.23
N TRP A 487 -13.91 15.50 -3.65
CA TRP A 487 -15.08 16.12 -3.01
C TRP A 487 -15.01 15.95 -1.50
N ASN A 488 -15.25 17.04 -0.77
CA ASN A 488 -15.37 17.07 0.70
C ASN A 488 -14.05 16.87 1.47
N ASN A 489 -12.93 17.38 0.97
CA ASN A 489 -11.65 17.38 1.69
C ASN A 489 -11.56 18.52 2.74
N ASN A 490 -12.63 18.72 3.52
CA ASN A 490 -12.59 19.62 4.68
C ASN A 490 -11.72 18.98 5.77
N LYS A 491 -11.00 19.81 6.54
CA LYS A 491 -10.28 19.35 7.72
C LYS A 491 -11.28 18.70 8.70
N GLY A 492 -11.26 17.36 8.79
CA GLY A 492 -12.15 16.59 9.66
C GLY A 492 -13.40 15.99 9.01
N ALA A 493 -13.56 16.09 7.68
CA ALA A 493 -14.62 15.37 6.97
C ALA A 493 -14.32 13.87 6.87
N THR A 494 -15.38 13.05 6.91
CA THR A 494 -15.28 11.59 6.75
C THR A 494 -14.78 11.25 5.34
N PRO A 495 -13.84 10.29 5.18
CA PRO A 495 -13.37 9.87 3.87
C PRO A 495 -14.52 9.45 2.94
N VAL A 496 -14.40 9.82 1.67
CA VAL A 496 -15.33 9.44 0.62
C VAL A 496 -15.23 7.93 0.38
N SER A 497 -16.37 7.22 0.32
CA SER A 497 -16.38 5.78 0.12
C SER A 497 -15.81 5.38 -1.25
N ARG A 498 -15.26 4.17 -1.37
CA ARG A 498 -14.74 3.62 -2.64
C ARG A 498 -15.75 3.71 -3.79
N ALA A 499 -17.03 3.45 -3.51
CA ALA A 499 -18.10 3.55 -4.51
C ALA A 499 -18.24 4.97 -5.10
N ASN A 500 -18.02 6.00 -4.29
CA ASN A 500 -18.01 7.38 -4.76
C ASN A 500 -16.69 7.72 -5.48
N GLY A 501 -15.56 7.13 -5.07
CA GLY A 501 -14.29 7.23 -5.79
C GLY A 501 -14.35 6.64 -7.20
N ASP A 502 -14.93 5.45 -7.35
CA ASP A 502 -15.16 4.79 -8.65
C ASP A 502 -16.10 5.64 -9.52
N TYR A 503 -17.11 6.28 -8.92
CA TYR A 503 -17.95 7.25 -9.64
C TYR A 503 -17.14 8.41 -10.22
N TYR A 504 -16.16 8.96 -9.48
CA TYR A 504 -15.29 10.05 -9.99
C TYR A 504 -14.33 9.61 -11.08
N ALA A 505 -13.77 8.41 -10.97
CA ALA A 505 -12.90 7.84 -12.00
C ALA A 505 -13.69 7.59 -13.29
N LEU A 506 -14.77 6.80 -13.21
CA LEU A 506 -15.56 6.36 -14.36
C LEU A 506 -16.42 7.47 -14.97
N SER A 507 -17.00 8.35 -14.14
CA SER A 507 -17.92 9.40 -14.60
C SER A 507 -17.22 10.75 -14.84
N GLY A 508 -15.95 10.88 -14.46
CA GLY A 508 -15.13 12.08 -14.62
C GLY A 508 -13.88 11.81 -15.46
N TRP A 509 -12.81 11.32 -14.83
CA TRP A 509 -11.48 11.20 -15.44
C TRP A 509 -11.42 10.31 -16.68
N GLU A 510 -12.06 9.14 -16.67
CA GLU A 510 -12.05 8.25 -17.84
C GLU A 510 -12.76 8.88 -19.04
N LYS A 511 -13.81 9.69 -18.83
CA LYS A 511 -14.45 10.43 -19.91
C LYS A 511 -13.54 11.50 -20.51
N VAL A 512 -12.68 12.13 -19.69
CA VAL A 512 -11.63 13.05 -20.16
C VAL A 512 -10.68 12.31 -21.10
N LEU A 513 -10.17 11.15 -20.65
CA LEU A 513 -9.17 10.36 -21.38
C LEU A 513 -9.75 9.74 -22.66
N GLN A 514 -11.00 9.28 -22.64
CA GLN A 514 -11.69 8.71 -23.80
C GLN A 514 -11.92 9.72 -24.94
N LYS A 515 -11.99 11.03 -24.66
CA LYS A 515 -12.13 12.07 -25.69
C LYS A 515 -10.82 12.38 -26.43
N ASN A 516 -9.68 11.78 -26.08
CA ASN A 516 -8.40 12.03 -26.74
C ASN A 516 -7.63 10.71 -26.98
N ALA A 517 -7.66 10.21 -28.23
CA ALA A 517 -7.08 8.91 -28.61
C ALA A 517 -5.58 8.78 -28.29
N GLU A 518 -4.81 9.88 -28.33
CA GLU A 518 -3.38 9.88 -27.95
C GLU A 518 -3.16 9.69 -26.44
N ALA A 519 -4.11 10.13 -25.60
CA ALA A 519 -4.10 9.90 -24.16
C ALA A 519 -4.63 8.49 -23.82
N ALA A 520 -5.59 7.99 -24.60
CA ALA A 520 -6.11 6.63 -24.50
C ALA A 520 -5.07 5.58 -24.92
N ASP A 521 -4.27 5.82 -25.97
CA ASP A 521 -3.21 4.92 -26.41
C ASP A 521 -2.06 4.85 -25.41
N ARG A 522 -1.70 5.98 -24.76
CA ARG A 522 -0.78 5.97 -23.61
C ARG A 522 -1.37 5.33 -22.37
N TYR A 523 -2.69 5.35 -22.18
CA TYR A 523 -3.43 4.65 -21.11
C TYR A 523 -3.59 3.14 -21.40
N LEU A 524 -3.60 2.73 -22.66
CA LEU A 524 -3.68 1.34 -23.11
C LEU A 524 -2.31 0.66 -23.25
N GLU A 525 -1.24 1.40 -23.59
CA GLU A 525 0.16 0.96 -23.40
C GLU A 525 0.58 0.93 -21.92
N PHE A 526 -0.28 1.43 -21.03
CA PHE A 526 -0.11 1.60 -19.58
C PHE A 526 -0.91 0.58 -18.73
N LEU A 527 -1.88 -0.14 -19.32
CA LEU A 527 -2.44 -1.38 -18.77
C LEU A 527 -1.50 -2.55 -19.08
#